data_AF-A0A4U9WEF2-F1
#
_entry.id   AF-A0A4U9WEF2-F1
#
_cell.length_a   1.000
_cell.length_b   1.000
_cell.length_c   1.000
_cell.angle_alpha   90.00
_cell.angle_beta   90.00
_cell.angle_gamma   90.00
#
_symmetry.space_group_name_H-M   'P 1'
#
loop_
_entity.id
_entity.type
_entity.pdbx_description
1 polymer ?
#
loop_
_entity_poly.entity_id
_entity_poly.type
_entity_poly.pdbx_seq_one_letter_code
_entity_poly.pdbx_strand_id
1 'polypeptide(L)'
;MSRLLHLNRRKSPHDSFFAPSPGAVHRPGVSISRRGGREIVSIGGDVTEIAFALGAGDEVVARDSTSLHPAAVQKLPDVGYMRQLNAEGSWR
;
A
#
# COMPACT_ATOMS: atom_id res chain seq x y z
N MET A 1 -78.88 1.05 29.66
CA MET A 1 -78.26 -0.25 29.33
C MET A 1 -77.67 -0.16 27.92
N SER A 2 -76.36 0.07 27.78
CA SER A 2 -75.73 0.17 26.45
C SER A 2 -74.41 -0.60 26.42
N ARG A 3 -74.33 -1.55 25.49
CA ARG A 3 -73.28 -2.56 25.34
C ARG A 3 -72.47 -2.27 24.06
N LEU A 4 -71.19 -1.99 24.27
CA LEU A 4 -69.98 -2.61 23.69
C LEU A 4 -69.68 -2.60 22.16
N LEU A 5 -68.41 -2.25 21.91
CA LEU A 5 -67.46 -2.63 20.82
C LEU A 5 -67.39 -1.76 19.56
N HIS A 6 -66.29 -1.01 19.44
CA HIS A 6 -65.37 -1.04 18.28
C HIS A 6 -64.06 -0.29 18.65
N LEU A 7 -62.96 -1.02 18.78
CA LEU A 7 -61.82 -1.08 17.83
C LEU A 7 -60.71 -0.07 18.14
N ASN A 8 -59.56 -0.54 18.62
CA ASN A 8 -58.30 0.18 18.38
C ASN A 8 -57.18 -0.82 18.09
N ARG A 9 -56.83 -0.94 16.81
CA ARG A 9 -55.71 -1.75 16.31
C ARG A 9 -54.41 -1.17 16.84
N ARG A 10 -53.69 -1.90 17.69
CA ARG A 10 -52.32 -1.54 18.08
C ARG A 10 -51.40 -1.69 16.87
N LYS A 11 -50.71 -0.62 16.48
CA LYS A 11 -49.69 -0.58 15.42
C LYS A 11 -48.54 -1.54 15.80
N SER A 12 -48.18 -2.45 14.90
CA SER A 12 -47.13 -3.45 15.15
C SER A 12 -45.73 -2.83 14.94
N PRO A 13 -44.75 -3.09 15.82
CA PRO A 13 -43.39 -2.57 15.68
C PRO A 13 -42.51 -3.63 14.98
N HIS A 14 -42.55 -3.68 13.65
CA HIS A 14 -41.60 -4.52 12.89
C HIS A 14 -41.16 -3.89 11.56
N ASP A 15 -41.24 -2.55 11.44
CA ASP A 15 -40.42 -1.82 10.46
C ASP A 15 -38.96 -1.83 10.96
N SER A 16 -38.29 -2.98 10.80
CA SER A 16 -36.85 -3.12 10.99
C SER A 16 -36.13 -2.37 9.88
N PHE A 17 -36.08 -1.06 10.05
CA PHE A 17 -35.13 -0.18 9.39
C PHE A 17 -33.73 -0.72 9.70
N PHE A 18 -33.08 -1.31 8.71
CA PHE A 18 -31.66 -1.63 8.76
C PHE A 18 -30.90 -0.30 8.82
N ALA A 19 -30.62 0.19 10.02
CA ALA A 19 -29.76 1.35 10.22
C ALA A 19 -28.32 0.93 9.88
N PRO A 20 -27.59 1.66 9.00
CA PRO A 20 -26.17 1.40 8.82
C PRO A 20 -25.46 1.65 10.17
N SER A 21 -24.63 0.71 10.61
CA SER A 21 -23.82 0.90 11.83
C SER A 21 -23.02 2.20 11.74
N PRO A 22 -23.12 3.11 12.73
CA PRO A 22 -22.24 4.25 12.83
C PRO A 22 -20.85 3.72 13.22
N GLY A 23 -19.96 3.58 12.24
CA GLY A 23 -18.61 3.05 12.48
C GLY A 23 -17.94 2.36 11.31
N ALA A 24 -18.63 2.13 10.18
CA ALA A 24 -17.98 1.67 8.96
C ALA A 24 -17.15 2.82 8.35
N VAL A 25 -15.93 2.99 8.86
CA VAL A 25 -14.94 3.90 8.29
C VAL A 25 -14.65 3.41 6.88
N HIS A 26 -15.11 4.16 5.89
CA HIS A 26 -14.78 3.95 4.49
C HIS A 26 -13.28 4.23 4.30
N ARG A 27 -12.44 3.22 4.46
CA ARG A 27 -11.02 3.32 4.12
C ARG A 27 -10.94 3.40 2.60
N PRO A 28 -10.56 4.54 1.98
CA PRO A 28 -10.34 4.55 0.55
C PRO A 28 -9.29 3.48 0.24
N GLY A 29 -9.65 2.54 -0.63
CA GLY A 29 -8.75 1.50 -1.11
C GLY A 29 -7.54 2.15 -1.74
N VAL A 30 -6.38 1.97 -1.12
CA VAL A 30 -5.10 2.27 -1.75
C VAL A 30 -4.96 1.31 -2.92
N SER A 31 -5.23 1.80 -4.12
CA SER A 31 -5.03 1.07 -5.37
C SER A 31 -3.67 1.48 -5.93
N ILE A 32 -2.65 0.63 -5.70
CA ILE A 32 -1.35 0.78 -6.37
C ILE A 32 -1.46 0.27 -7.81
N SER A 33 -1.85 1.15 -8.73
CA SER A 33 -1.72 0.88 -10.17
C SER A 33 -0.29 1.14 -10.63
N ARG A 34 0.59 0.14 -10.52
CA ARG A 34 1.93 0.23 -11.13
C ARG A 34 1.80 -0.09 -12.62
N ARG A 35 1.70 0.94 -13.45
CA ARG A 35 1.81 0.79 -14.91
C ARG A 35 3.27 0.53 -15.29
N GLY A 36 3.63 -0.74 -15.40
CA GLY A 36 4.59 -1.25 -16.40
C GLY A 36 5.99 -0.65 -16.49
N GLY A 37 6.55 -0.11 -15.40
CA GLY A 37 7.98 0.24 -15.31
C GLY A 37 8.79 -0.88 -14.66
N ARG A 38 10.04 -1.09 -15.09
CA ARG A 38 10.96 -1.97 -14.37
C ARG A 38 11.62 -1.12 -13.29
N GLU A 39 11.53 -1.56 -12.04
CA GLU A 39 12.19 -0.91 -10.92
C GLU A 39 13.30 -1.87 -10.48
N ILE A 40 14.54 -1.39 -10.56
CA ILE A 40 15.74 -2.18 -10.33
C ILE A 40 16.30 -1.79 -8.97
N VAL A 41 16.50 -2.78 -8.11
CA VAL A 41 17.34 -2.64 -6.92
C VAL A 41 18.67 -3.29 -7.25
N SER A 42 19.75 -2.49 -7.26
CA SER A 42 21.08 -3.00 -7.59
C SER A 42 21.84 -3.42 -6.34
N ILE A 43 22.44 -4.61 -6.39
CA ILE A 43 23.21 -5.19 -5.29
C ILE A 43 24.62 -5.52 -5.79
N GLY A 44 25.61 -4.86 -5.22
CA GLY A 44 27.02 -4.94 -5.58
C GLY A 44 27.47 -3.72 -6.39
N GLY A 45 28.58 -3.11 -5.99
CA GLY A 45 29.13 -1.93 -6.66
C GLY A 45 29.34 -2.13 -8.16
N ASP A 46 29.98 -3.22 -8.57
CA ASP A 46 30.23 -3.52 -10.00
C ASP A 46 28.94 -3.66 -10.81
N VAL A 47 27.91 -4.28 -10.23
CA VAL A 47 26.60 -4.46 -10.89
C VAL A 47 25.93 -3.11 -11.10
N THR A 48 26.00 -2.24 -10.09
CA THR A 48 25.48 -0.87 -10.18
C THR A 48 26.23 -0.07 -11.24
N GLU A 49 27.56 -0.16 -11.29
CA GLU A 49 28.36 0.53 -12.29
C GLU A 49 28.03 0.05 -13.71
N ILE A 50 27.91 -1.27 -13.93
CA ILE A 50 27.53 -1.83 -15.22
C ILE A 50 26.12 -1.39 -15.62
N ALA A 51 25.16 -1.40 -14.70
CA ALA A 51 23.79 -0.95 -14.98
C ALA A 51 23.75 0.52 -15.43
N PHE A 52 24.53 1.39 -14.78
CA PHE A 52 24.66 2.79 -15.18
C PHE A 52 25.39 2.95 -16.52
N ALA A 53 26.44 2.16 -16.77
CA ALA A 53 27.18 2.19 -18.03
C ALA A 53 26.32 1.73 -19.23
N LEU A 54 25.36 0.83 -19.00
CA LEU A 54 24.42 0.35 -20.02
C LEU A 54 23.20 1.28 -20.23
N GLY A 55 23.13 2.40 -19.52
CA GLY A 55 22.02 3.35 -19.63
C GLY A 55 20.75 2.94 -18.89
N ALA A 56 20.81 1.92 -18.02
CA ALA A 56 19.69 1.49 -17.19
C ALA A 56 19.63 2.20 -15.82
N GLY A 57 20.47 3.23 -15.61
CA GLY A 57 20.55 3.98 -14.35
C GLY A 57 19.22 4.63 -13.94
N ASP A 58 18.40 5.04 -14.91
CA ASP A 58 17.08 5.65 -14.66
C ASP A 58 16.04 4.64 -14.12
N GLU A 59 16.28 3.34 -14.30
CA GLU A 59 15.44 2.27 -13.77
C GLU A 59 15.89 1.83 -12.37
N VAL A 60 17.05 2.30 -11.88
CA VAL A 60 17.58 1.94 -10.56
C VAL A 60 16.95 2.81 -9.48
N VAL A 61 16.09 2.19 -8.67
CA VAL A 61 15.34 2.88 -7.60
C VAL A 61 16.00 2.77 -6.23
N ALA A 62 16.91 1.82 -6.04
CA ALA A 62 17.67 1.64 -4.80
C ALA A 62 18.97 0.87 -5.03
N ARG A 63 19.91 0.98 -4.09
CA ARG A 63 21.25 0.40 -4.17
C ARG A 63 21.65 -0.25 -2.85
N ASP A 64 22.62 -1.15 -2.86
CA ASP A 64 23.22 -1.68 -1.63
C ASP A 64 24.36 -0.79 -1.10
N SER A 65 24.78 -1.05 0.14
CA SER A 65 25.81 -0.24 0.81
C SER A 65 27.19 -0.25 0.16
N THR A 66 27.51 -1.23 -0.68
CA THR A 66 28.79 -1.30 -1.40
C THR A 66 28.81 -0.50 -2.70
N SER A 67 27.65 -0.04 -3.18
CA SER A 67 27.52 0.71 -4.43
C SER A 67 27.81 2.20 -4.23
N LEU A 68 29.05 2.60 -4.50
CA LEU A 68 29.54 3.97 -4.29
C LEU A 68 29.69 4.80 -5.57
N HIS A 69 29.76 4.13 -6.73
CA HIS A 69 29.98 4.75 -8.03
C HIS A 69 28.88 4.36 -9.03
N PRO A 70 28.49 5.27 -9.95
CA PRO A 70 28.85 6.69 -10.05
C PRO A 70 28.21 7.55 -8.94
N ALA A 71 28.68 8.79 -8.70
CA ALA A 71 28.17 9.65 -7.61
C ALA A 71 26.63 9.86 -7.60
N ALA A 72 25.97 9.65 -8.74
CA ALA A 72 24.51 9.64 -8.86
C ALA A 72 23.84 8.57 -7.97
N VAL A 73 24.47 7.41 -7.74
CA VAL A 73 23.88 6.29 -6.99
C VAL A 73 23.80 6.56 -5.49
N GLN A 74 24.65 7.45 -4.97
CA GLN A 74 24.66 7.79 -3.54
C GLN A 74 23.41 8.56 -3.10
N LYS A 75 22.65 9.10 -4.06
CA LYS A 75 21.35 9.75 -3.82
C LYS A 75 20.21 8.75 -3.71
N LEU A 76 20.43 7.49 -4.13
CA LEU A 76 19.41 6.45 -4.10
C LEU A 76 19.30 5.85 -2.70
N PRO A 77 18.10 5.41 -2.31
CA PRO A 77 17.87 4.64 -1.09
C PRO A 77 18.84 3.47 -0.96
N ASP A 78 19.38 3.29 0.25
CA ASP A 78 20.24 2.17 0.61
C ASP A 78 19.40 1.03 1.17
N VAL A 79 19.49 -0.16 0.58
CA VAL A 79 18.76 -1.37 1.04
C VAL A 79 19.56 -2.22 2.02
N GLY A 80 20.72 -1.74 2.47
CA GLY A 80 21.61 -2.43 3.39
C GLY A 80 22.75 -3.17 2.70
N TYR A 81 23.51 -3.90 3.50
CA TYR A 81 24.63 -4.69 3.01
C TYR A 81 24.15 -5.99 2.37
N MET A 82 24.67 -6.32 1.19
CA MET A 82 24.30 -7.52 0.40
C MET A 82 24.17 -8.82 1.23
N ARG A 83 24.99 -9.02 2.26
CA ARG A 83 25.00 -10.25 3.09
C ARG A 83 24.03 -10.23 4.27
N GLN A 84 23.39 -9.08 4.51
CA GLN A 84 22.46 -8.86 5.62
C GLN A 84 21.12 -8.30 5.11
N LEU A 85 20.80 -8.53 3.82
CA LEU A 85 19.53 -8.12 3.24
C LEU A 85 18.39 -8.81 4.00
N ASN A 86 17.70 -8.06 4.86
CA ASN A 86 16.42 -8.48 5.39
C ASN A 86 15.37 -8.28 4.30
N ALA A 87 14.62 -9.35 3.98
CA ALA A 87 13.55 -9.31 2.97
C ALA A 87 12.44 -8.29 3.31
N GLU A 88 12.38 -7.81 4.56
CA GLU A 88 11.48 -6.75 5.03
C GLU A 88 11.99 -5.33 4.77
N GLY A 89 13.06 -5.16 3.97
CA GLY A 89 13.79 -3.91 3.70
C GLY A 89 13.03 -2.67 4.10
N SER A 90 13.48 -2.01 5.16
CA SER A 90 12.77 -0.98 5.93
C SER A 90 12.21 0.13 5.05
N TRP A 91 11.07 -0.15 4.43
CA TRP A 91 10.28 0.75 3.60
C TRP A 91 9.46 1.60 4.56
N ARG A 92 10.12 2.60 5.16
CA ARG A 92 9.46 3.71 5.85
C ARG A 92 9.84 5.01 5.17
#